data_AF-A0A2S2G818-F1
#
_entry.id   AF-A0A2S2G818-F1
#
_cell.length_a   1.000
_cell.length_b   1.000
_cell.length_c   1.000
_cell.angle_alpha   90.00
_cell.angle_beta   90.00
_cell.angle_gamma   90.00
#
_symmetry.space_group_name_H-M   'P 1'
#
loop_
_entity.id
_entity.type
_entity.pdbx_description
1 polymer ?
#
loop_
_entity_poly.entity_id
_entity_poly.type
_entity_poly.pdbx_seq_one_letter_code
_entity_poly.pdbx_strand_id
1 'polypeptide(L)'
;MTVFLGLGIAGIVLLVLSLIFDGVLEGLVGDALGGLLNGFFDGLLSLPVIAGFLSMLGFGGAIVLGTTGVGTTGAVVVGAVAGLVAGWLTWKLSKALMRDQTAATPRGEDLVGTSGSVVTPIPADGYGEVLLRLAGQTVKYSAKSPLPIARGAEIWVEAILSSTSVTVRPVER
;
A
#
# COMPACT_ATOMS: atom_id res chain seq x y z
N MET A 1 -5.12 -20.58 -34.03
CA MET A 1 -5.11 -19.10 -33.87
C MET A 1 -6.30 -18.59 -33.07
N THR A 2 -7.54 -19.00 -33.39
CA THR A 2 -8.75 -18.58 -32.66
C THR A 2 -8.71 -18.84 -31.16
N VAL A 3 -8.24 -20.00 -30.72
CA VAL A 3 -8.09 -20.35 -29.29
C VAL A 3 -7.15 -19.38 -28.56
N PHE A 4 -5.99 -19.09 -29.16
CA PHE A 4 -5.02 -18.15 -28.59
C PHE A 4 -5.58 -16.73 -28.50
N LEU A 5 -6.25 -16.27 -29.55
CA LEU A 5 -6.89 -14.95 -29.54
C LEU A 5 -8.02 -14.88 -28.50
N GLY A 6 -8.82 -15.94 -28.38
CA GLY A 6 -9.85 -16.08 -27.35
C GLY A 6 -9.27 -16.00 -25.94
N LEU A 7 -8.14 -16.66 -25.68
CA LEU A 7 -7.42 -16.55 -24.41
C LEU A 7 -6.93 -15.12 -24.16
N GLY A 8 -6.38 -14.47 -25.18
CA GLY A 8 -5.88 -13.10 -25.12
C GLY A 8 -6.96 -12.12 -24.70
N ILE A 9 -8.10 -12.19 -25.38
CA ILE A 9 -9.30 -11.37 -25.13
C ILE A 9 -9.90 -11.71 -23.76
N ALA A 10 -10.02 -12.99 -23.41
CA ALA A 10 -10.54 -13.39 -22.10
C ALA A 10 -9.68 -12.84 -20.97
N GLY A 11 -8.35 -12.82 -21.13
CA GLY A 11 -7.43 -12.17 -20.19
C GLY A 11 -7.70 -10.67 -20.05
N ILE A 12 -7.93 -9.95 -21.16
CA ILE A 12 -8.28 -8.51 -21.10
C ILE A 12 -9.63 -8.29 -20.41
N VAL A 13 -10.65 -9.08 -20.75
CA VAL A 13 -11.98 -8.99 -20.11
C VAL A 13 -11.87 -9.26 -18.62
N LEU A 14 -11.12 -10.29 -18.22
CA LEU A 14 -10.84 -10.58 -16.81
C LEU A 14 -10.14 -9.40 -16.13
N LEU A 15 -9.18 -8.74 -16.81
CA LEU A 15 -8.47 -7.57 -16.28
C LEU A 15 -9.44 -6.40 -16.06
N VAL A 16 -10.30 -6.11 -17.03
CA VAL A 16 -11.31 -5.06 -16.94
C VAL A 16 -12.30 -5.35 -15.81
N LEU A 17 -12.76 -6.60 -15.69
CA LEU A 17 -13.65 -7.01 -14.60
C LEU A 17 -12.97 -6.91 -13.23
N SER A 18 -11.70 -7.31 -13.14
CA SER A 18 -10.90 -7.17 -11.91
C SER A 18 -10.76 -5.71 -11.51
N LEU A 19 -10.61 -4.80 -12.48
CA LEU A 19 -10.49 -3.37 -12.20
C LEU A 19 -11.82 -2.73 -11.76
N ILE A 20 -12.95 -3.17 -12.32
CA ILE A 20 -14.28 -2.62 -12.01
C ILE A 20 -14.83 -3.19 -10.69
N PHE A 21 -14.65 -4.49 -10.48
CA PHE A 21 -15.22 -5.24 -9.35
C PHE A 21 -14.14 -5.66 -8.35
N ASP A 22 -13.13 -4.79 -8.19
CA ASP A 22 -12.03 -5.00 -7.27
C ASP A 22 -12.56 -5.32 -5.85
N GLY A 23 -11.91 -6.25 -5.15
CA GLY A 23 -12.35 -6.75 -3.84
C GLY A 23 -13.50 -7.78 -3.86
N VAL A 24 -14.56 -7.62 -4.67
CA VAL A 24 -15.66 -8.63 -4.77
C VAL A 24 -15.20 -9.85 -5.57
N LEU A 25 -14.58 -9.60 -6.73
CA LEU A 25 -14.01 -10.67 -7.55
C LEU A 25 -12.82 -11.33 -6.85
N GLU A 26 -12.00 -10.55 -6.15
CA GLU A 26 -10.90 -11.08 -5.33
C GLU A 26 -11.42 -11.93 -4.17
N GLY A 27 -12.49 -11.55 -3.47
CA GLY A 27 -13.09 -12.39 -2.45
C GLY A 27 -13.68 -13.69 -3.02
N LEU A 28 -14.51 -13.59 -4.06
CA LEU A 28 -15.21 -14.76 -4.61
C LEU A 28 -14.28 -15.74 -5.33
N VAL A 29 -13.39 -15.23 -6.19
CA VAL A 29 -12.46 -16.04 -6.98
C VAL A 29 -11.23 -16.41 -6.15
N GLY A 30 -10.79 -15.52 -5.27
CA GLY A 30 -9.69 -15.77 -4.34
C GLY A 30 -10.04 -16.84 -3.30
N ASP A 31 -11.26 -16.88 -2.76
CA ASP A 31 -11.66 -17.98 -1.87
C ASP A 31 -11.77 -19.32 -2.62
N ALA A 32 -12.29 -19.29 -3.86
CA ALA A 32 -12.43 -20.50 -4.68
C ALA A 32 -11.09 -21.07 -5.19
N LEU A 33 -10.13 -20.22 -5.57
CA LEU A 33 -8.81 -20.63 -6.07
C LEU A 33 -7.76 -20.73 -4.95
N GLY A 34 -7.83 -19.84 -3.95
CA GLY A 34 -6.91 -19.78 -2.81
C GLY A 34 -7.11 -20.90 -1.81
N GLY A 35 -8.33 -21.44 -1.68
CA GLY A 35 -8.58 -22.68 -0.92
C GLY A 35 -7.87 -23.92 -1.49
N LEU A 36 -7.53 -23.92 -2.79
CA LEU A 36 -6.78 -25.01 -3.45
C LEU A 36 -5.26 -24.81 -3.38
N LEU A 37 -4.80 -23.56 -3.26
CA LEU A 37 -3.39 -23.16 -3.26
C LEU A 37 -3.04 -22.42 -1.96
N ASN A 38 -3.18 -23.12 -0.82
CA ASN A 38 -2.95 -22.59 0.53
C ASN A 38 -1.69 -21.69 0.64
N GLY A 39 -1.91 -20.39 0.87
CA GLY A 39 -0.98 -19.44 1.51
C GLY A 39 0.39 -19.15 0.87
N PHE A 40 0.81 -19.90 -0.16
CA PHE A 40 2.17 -19.79 -0.71
C PHE A 40 2.36 -18.63 -1.71
N PHE A 41 1.26 -18.10 -2.24
CA PHE A 41 1.24 -17.12 -3.34
C PHE A 41 0.48 -15.85 -3.00
N ASP A 42 0.57 -15.40 -1.75
CA ASP A 42 -0.05 -14.15 -1.32
C ASP A 42 0.42 -12.98 -2.22
N GLY A 43 -0.51 -12.41 -2.98
CA GLY A 43 -0.28 -11.41 -4.04
C GLY A 43 0.18 -11.92 -5.42
N LEU A 44 0.80 -13.11 -5.55
CA LEU A 44 1.22 -13.66 -6.86
C LEU A 44 0.04 -14.24 -7.66
N LEU A 45 -1.06 -14.58 -6.98
CA LEU A 45 -2.32 -15.01 -7.58
C LEU A 45 -3.41 -13.91 -7.60
N SER A 46 -3.03 -12.64 -7.54
CA SER A 46 -4.01 -11.56 -7.73
C SER A 46 -4.66 -11.69 -9.13
N LEU A 47 -5.96 -11.40 -9.23
CA LEU A 47 -6.68 -11.47 -10.50
C LEU A 47 -6.00 -10.68 -11.64
N PRO A 48 -5.42 -9.49 -11.41
CA PRO A 48 -4.67 -8.76 -12.43
C PRO A 48 -3.44 -9.52 -12.95
N VAL A 49 -2.73 -10.26 -12.09
CA VAL A 49 -1.55 -11.05 -12.49
C VAL A 49 -1.98 -12.22 -13.37
N ILE A 50 -3.06 -12.93 -12.99
CA ILE A 50 -3.62 -14.04 -13.78
C ILE A 50 -4.17 -13.53 -15.12
N ALA A 51 -4.86 -12.39 -15.11
CA ALA A 51 -5.39 -11.75 -16.31
C ALA A 51 -4.27 -11.34 -17.28
N GLY A 52 -3.21 -10.72 -16.76
CA GLY A 52 -2.03 -10.37 -17.54
C GLY A 52 -1.31 -11.58 -18.12
N PHE A 53 -1.16 -12.65 -17.33
CA PHE A 53 -0.59 -13.92 -17.79
C PHE A 53 -1.41 -14.52 -18.94
N LEU A 54 -2.73 -14.68 -18.77
CA LEU A 54 -3.62 -15.25 -19.78
C LEU A 54 -3.65 -14.40 -21.05
N SER A 55 -3.62 -13.08 -20.91
CA SER A 55 -3.59 -12.15 -22.03
C SER A 55 -2.30 -12.33 -22.85
N MET A 56 -1.14 -12.36 -22.19
CA MET A 56 0.15 -12.52 -22.88
C MET A 56 0.40 -13.94 -23.39
N LEU A 57 -0.11 -14.97 -22.72
CA LEU A 57 -0.15 -16.34 -23.25
C LEU A 57 -0.95 -16.40 -24.55
N GLY A 58 -2.13 -15.80 -24.56
CA GLY A 58 -3.02 -15.76 -25.72
C GLY A 58 -2.45 -14.95 -26.88
N PHE A 59 -2.15 -13.67 -26.67
CA PHE A 59 -1.63 -12.80 -27.73
C PHE A 59 -0.22 -13.20 -28.17
N GLY A 60 0.67 -13.53 -27.24
CA GLY A 60 2.02 -14.01 -27.57
C GLY A 60 1.99 -15.30 -28.39
N GLY A 61 1.17 -16.28 -27.98
CA GLY A 61 0.97 -17.50 -28.76
C GLY A 61 0.31 -17.26 -30.12
N ALA A 62 -0.67 -16.34 -30.20
CA ALA A 62 -1.31 -15.98 -31.47
C ALA A 62 -0.32 -15.36 -32.46
N ILE A 63 0.55 -14.45 -31.99
CA ILE A 63 1.58 -13.81 -32.80
C ILE A 63 2.56 -14.86 -33.33
N VAL A 64 3.08 -15.72 -32.46
CA VAL A 64 4.06 -16.75 -32.85
C VAL A 64 3.47 -17.71 -33.87
N LEU A 65 2.27 -18.21 -33.61
CA LEU A 65 1.58 -19.12 -34.52
C LEU A 65 1.25 -18.47 -35.87
N GLY A 66 0.98 -17.17 -35.88
CA GLY A 66 0.64 -16.42 -37.10
C GLY A 66 1.83 -15.95 -37.93
N THR A 67 3.05 -15.88 -37.35
CA THR A 67 4.20 -15.21 -37.99
C THR A 67 5.41 -16.10 -38.20
N THR A 68 5.62 -17.12 -37.36
CA THR A 68 6.89 -17.87 -37.35
C THR A 68 6.80 -19.25 -37.98
N GLY A 69 5.60 -19.71 -38.35
CA GLY A 69 5.36 -21.06 -38.88
C GLY A 69 5.63 -22.19 -37.87
N VAL A 70 6.03 -21.83 -36.65
CA VAL A 70 6.27 -22.76 -35.55
C VAL A 70 4.89 -23.29 -35.11
N GLY A 71 4.72 -24.62 -35.13
CA GLY A 71 3.46 -25.26 -34.82
C GLY A 71 2.95 -24.93 -33.41
N THR A 72 1.74 -25.38 -33.11
CA THR A 72 1.02 -25.07 -31.86
C THR A 72 1.87 -25.20 -30.59
N THR A 73 2.72 -26.22 -30.51
CA THR A 73 3.61 -26.45 -29.36
C THR A 73 4.57 -25.29 -29.12
N GLY A 74 5.21 -24.76 -30.16
CA GLY A 74 6.14 -23.63 -30.01
C GLY A 74 5.41 -22.33 -29.66
N ALA A 75 4.20 -22.13 -30.22
CA ALA A 75 3.34 -21.01 -29.86
C ALA A 75 2.92 -21.04 -28.37
N VAL A 76 2.59 -22.23 -27.83
CA VAL A 76 2.29 -22.39 -26.40
C VAL A 76 3.51 -22.07 -25.54
N VAL A 77 4.68 -22.59 -25.90
CA VAL A 77 5.91 -22.37 -25.11
C VAL A 77 6.28 -20.89 -25.06
N VAL A 78 6.31 -20.22 -26.21
CA VAL A 78 6.65 -18.79 -26.25
C VAL A 78 5.59 -17.94 -25.57
N GLY A 79 4.31 -18.25 -25.78
CA GLY A 79 3.20 -17.60 -25.07
C GLY A 79 3.32 -17.77 -23.56
N ALA A 80 3.64 -18.95 -23.07
CA ALA A 80 3.80 -19.23 -21.64
C ALA A 80 4.96 -18.42 -21.03
N VAL A 81 6.10 -18.35 -21.72
CA VAL A 81 7.24 -17.52 -21.29
C VAL A 81 6.85 -16.04 -21.24
N ALA A 82 6.18 -15.53 -22.29
CA ALA A 82 5.69 -14.16 -22.32
C ALA A 82 4.69 -13.87 -21.20
N GLY A 83 3.77 -14.81 -20.94
CA GLY A 83 2.82 -14.75 -19.83
C GLY A 83 3.50 -14.69 -18.47
N LEU A 84 4.50 -15.54 -18.22
CA LEU A 84 5.24 -15.55 -16.95
C LEU A 84 5.98 -14.23 -16.72
N VAL A 85 6.62 -13.68 -17.76
CA VAL A 85 7.30 -12.38 -17.67
C VAL A 85 6.31 -11.26 -17.35
N ALA A 86 5.14 -11.25 -18.00
CA ALA A 86 4.12 -10.26 -17.75
C ALA A 86 3.52 -10.38 -16.34
N GLY A 87 3.19 -11.60 -15.90
CA GLY A 87 2.70 -11.85 -14.55
C GLY A 87 3.70 -11.44 -13.47
N TRP A 88 4.98 -11.77 -13.66
CA TRP A 88 6.05 -11.35 -12.75
C TRP A 88 6.20 -9.83 -12.70
N LEU A 89 6.13 -9.14 -13.84
CA LEU A 89 6.21 -7.69 -13.91
C LEU A 89 5.04 -7.03 -13.18
N THR A 90 3.81 -7.49 -13.42
CA THR A 90 2.61 -7.01 -12.73
C THR A 90 2.74 -7.19 -11.22
N TRP A 91 3.13 -8.38 -10.76
CA TRP A 91 3.34 -8.64 -9.33
C TRP A 91 4.40 -7.71 -8.72
N LYS A 92 5.53 -7.54 -9.40
CA LYS A 92 6.61 -6.66 -8.95
C LYS A 92 6.14 -5.20 -8.84
N LEU A 93 5.37 -4.72 -9.81
CA LEU A 93 4.80 -3.37 -9.79
C LEU A 93 3.80 -3.19 -8.64
N SER A 94 2.87 -4.12 -8.46
CA SER A 94 1.91 -4.08 -7.34
C SER A 94 2.64 -4.03 -6.00
N LYS A 95 3.65 -4.88 -5.82
CA LYS A 95 4.45 -4.91 -4.59
C LYS A 95 5.27 -3.64 -4.38
N ALA A 96 5.77 -3.02 -5.45
CA ALA A 96 6.47 -1.74 -5.36
C ALA A 96 5.53 -0.63 -4.90
N LEU A 97 4.33 -0.55 -5.46
CA LEU A 97 3.31 0.45 -5.09
C LEU A 97 2.83 0.28 -3.64
N MET A 98 2.68 -0.96 -3.16
CA MET A 98 2.26 -1.24 -1.79
C MET A 98 3.35 -0.94 -0.75
N ARG A 99 4.61 -0.80 -1.16
CA ARG A 99 5.74 -0.63 -0.24
C ARG A 99 5.90 0.80 0.30
N ASP A 100 5.21 1.78 -0.29
CA ASP A 100 5.29 3.19 0.13
C ASP A 100 4.46 3.53 1.39
N GLN A 101 3.66 2.59 1.91
CA GLN A 101 2.78 2.86 3.05
C GLN A 101 3.43 2.71 4.44
N THR A 102 4.76 2.59 4.56
CA THR A 102 5.42 2.33 5.85
C THR A 102 6.20 3.50 6.42
N ALA A 103 5.61 4.70 6.45
CA ALA A 103 5.91 5.58 7.58
C ALA A 103 5.41 4.82 8.82
N ALA A 104 6.31 4.48 9.75
CA ALA A 104 5.94 3.78 10.97
C ALA A 104 4.73 4.48 11.59
N THR A 105 3.68 3.70 11.92
CA THR A 105 2.50 4.25 12.60
C THR A 105 3.00 5.05 13.79
N PRO A 106 2.77 6.36 13.86
CA PRO A 106 3.40 7.16 14.88
C PRO A 106 3.00 6.63 16.26
N ARG A 107 3.99 6.17 17.02
CA ARG A 107 3.74 5.63 18.35
C ARG A 107 3.89 6.75 19.36
N GLY A 108 3.26 6.59 20.52
CA GLY A 108 3.41 7.55 21.60
C GLY A 108 4.87 7.83 21.92
N GLU A 109 5.73 6.81 21.87
CA GLU A 109 7.18 6.90 22.08
C GLU A 109 7.90 7.86 21.13
N ASP A 110 7.41 8.05 19.91
CA ASP A 110 8.00 8.97 18.92
C ASP A 110 7.68 10.45 19.23
N LEU A 111 6.79 10.72 20.20
CA LEU A 111 6.45 12.08 20.60
C LEU A 111 7.57 12.74 21.40
N VAL A 112 8.39 11.97 22.14
CA VAL A 112 9.46 12.54 22.98
C VAL A 112 10.54 13.14 22.11
N GLY A 113 10.92 14.39 22.37
CA GLY A 113 11.87 15.11 21.55
C GLY A 113 11.27 15.73 20.28
N THR A 114 9.96 15.64 20.07
CA THR A 114 9.29 16.39 18.99
C THR A 114 9.05 17.83 19.42
N SER A 115 9.25 18.78 18.50
CA SER A 115 8.93 20.19 18.70
C SER A 115 7.50 20.51 18.26
N GLY A 116 6.90 21.51 18.91
CA GLY A 116 5.55 21.95 18.60
C GLY A 116 5.28 23.36 19.05
N SER A 117 4.03 23.79 18.90
CA SER A 117 3.57 25.13 19.29
C SER A 117 2.34 25.07 20.18
N VAL A 118 2.29 25.94 21.19
CA VAL A 118 1.13 26.06 22.09
C VAL A 118 -0.04 26.74 21.38
N VAL A 119 -1.21 26.08 21.36
CA VAL A 119 -2.47 26.64 20.82
C VAL A 119 -3.31 27.27 21.93
N THR A 120 -3.44 26.53 23.03
CA THR A 120 -4.17 26.97 24.23
C THR A 120 -3.15 27.14 25.34
N PRO A 121 -3.06 28.32 25.99
CA PRO A 121 -2.07 28.61 27.02
C PRO A 121 -2.03 27.51 28.09
N ILE A 122 -0.84 27.14 28.53
CA ILE A 122 -0.64 26.11 29.54
C ILE A 122 -0.41 26.82 30.89
N PRO A 123 -1.34 26.75 31.84
CA PRO A 123 -1.12 27.26 33.19
C PRO A 123 -0.20 26.32 33.98
N ALA A 124 0.49 26.85 35.01
CA ALA A 124 1.44 26.07 35.83
C ALA A 124 0.81 24.82 36.50
N ASP A 125 -0.49 24.86 36.79
CA ASP A 125 -1.20 23.78 37.50
C ASP A 125 -2.43 23.28 36.73
N GLY A 126 -2.33 23.21 35.39
CA GLY A 126 -3.41 22.71 34.56
C GLY A 126 -2.96 22.23 33.19
N TYR A 127 -3.93 21.94 32.34
CA TYR A 127 -3.69 21.51 30.96
C TYR A 127 -3.93 22.66 30.00
N GLY A 128 -3.01 22.81 29.05
CA GLY A 128 -3.26 23.53 27.81
C GLY A 128 -3.24 22.56 26.63
N GLU A 129 -3.09 23.10 25.43
CA GLU A 129 -3.11 22.30 24.21
C GLU A 129 -1.98 22.72 23.27
N VAL A 130 -1.32 21.74 22.67
CA VAL A 130 -0.20 21.92 21.75
C VAL A 130 -0.48 21.25 20.42
N LEU A 131 0.06 21.84 19.35
CA LEU A 131 0.16 21.21 18.04
C LEU A 131 1.56 20.62 17.91
N LEU A 132 1.63 19.30 17.78
CA LEU A 132 2.85 18.55 17.52
C LEU A 132 2.88 18.12 16.05
N ARG A 133 4.06 18.12 15.44
CA ARG A 133 4.25 17.57 14.09
C ARG A 133 4.82 16.17 14.17
N LEU A 134 4.03 15.18 13.78
CA LEU A 134 4.39 13.78 13.85
C LEU A 134 4.25 13.15 12.46
N ALA A 135 5.35 12.62 11.92
CA ALA A 135 5.40 12.06 10.56
C ALA A 135 4.78 12.97 9.47
N GLY A 136 4.94 14.29 9.60
CA GLY A 136 4.38 15.27 8.66
C GLY A 136 2.92 15.67 8.89
N GLN A 137 2.20 15.02 9.81
CA GLN A 137 0.86 15.42 10.22
C GLN A 137 0.92 16.30 11.48
N THR A 138 0.02 17.29 11.57
CA THR A 138 -0.10 18.12 12.77
C THR A 138 -1.23 17.58 13.63
N VAL A 139 -0.91 17.15 14.85
CA VAL A 139 -1.86 16.52 15.78
C VAL A 139 -1.93 17.33 17.06
N LYS A 140 -3.13 17.43 17.63
CA LYS A 140 -3.39 18.20 18.84
C LYS A 140 -3.28 17.28 20.06
N TYR A 141 -2.46 17.69 21.02
CA TYR A 141 -2.29 16.99 22.29
C TYR A 141 -2.58 17.92 23.47
N SER A 142 -3.08 17.34 24.55
CA SER A 142 -3.13 18.03 25.84
C SER A 142 -1.71 18.14 26.39
N ALA A 143 -1.35 19.30 26.90
CA ALA A 143 0.00 19.55 27.39
C ALA A 143 -0.02 20.05 28.83
N LYS A 144 0.93 19.54 29.63
CA LYS A 144 1.20 20.03 30.99
C LYS A 144 2.64 20.55 31.04
N SER A 145 2.85 21.64 31.77
CA SER A 145 4.16 22.24 31.99
C SER A 145 4.25 22.75 33.44
N PRO A 146 5.40 22.63 34.12
CA PRO A 146 5.59 23.19 35.46
C PRO A 146 5.61 24.73 35.46
N LEU A 147 5.94 25.35 34.32
CA LEU A 147 5.94 26.80 34.14
C LEU A 147 4.77 27.23 33.25
N PRO A 148 4.17 28.42 33.47
CA PRO A 148 3.16 28.95 32.56
C PRO A 148 3.76 29.18 31.16
N ILE A 149 3.10 28.66 30.12
CA ILE A 149 3.52 28.86 28.73
C ILE A 149 2.42 29.57 27.95
N ALA A 150 2.77 30.70 27.33
CA ALA A 150 1.85 31.49 26.51
C ALA A 150 1.53 30.82 25.18
N ARG A 151 0.38 31.17 24.60
CA ARG A 151 -0.01 30.76 23.25
C ARG A 151 1.06 31.19 22.23
N GLY A 152 1.35 30.31 21.28
CA GLY A 152 2.32 30.53 20.20
C GLY A 152 3.77 30.26 20.59
N ALA A 153 4.06 29.97 21.86
CA ALA A 153 5.40 29.57 22.27
C ALA A 153 5.79 28.22 21.65
N GLU A 154 7.07 28.11 21.28
CA GLU A 154 7.66 26.87 20.82
C GLU A 154 8.01 25.98 22.03
N ILE A 155 7.71 24.70 21.93
CA ILE A 155 7.89 23.72 23.01
C ILE A 155 8.57 22.45 22.52
N TRP A 156 9.20 21.73 23.45
CA TRP A 156 9.67 20.37 23.26
C TRP A 156 8.90 19.41 24.15
N VAL A 157 8.51 18.26 23.62
CA VAL A 157 7.94 17.18 24.42
C VAL A 157 9.04 16.50 25.22
N GLU A 158 8.88 16.50 26.53
CA GLU A 158 9.82 15.89 27.48
C GLU A 158 9.44 14.45 27.83
N ALA A 159 8.14 14.22 28.03
CA ALA A 159 7.63 12.91 28.41
C ALA A 159 6.17 12.75 27.96
N ILE A 160 5.75 11.50 27.83
CA ILE A 160 4.36 11.13 27.52
C ILE A 160 3.67 10.83 28.84
N LEU A 161 2.52 11.46 29.10
CA LEU A 161 1.69 11.18 30.27
C LEU A 161 0.61 10.15 29.95
N SER A 162 0.03 10.23 28.76
CA SER A 162 -1.00 9.30 28.26
C SER A 162 -1.02 9.28 26.73
N SER A 163 -1.93 8.51 26.14
CA SER A 163 -2.15 8.48 24.68
C SER A 163 -2.55 9.83 24.09
N THR A 164 -3.01 10.78 24.90
CA THR A 164 -3.50 12.11 24.47
C THR A 164 -2.86 13.27 25.22
N SER A 165 -1.98 12.99 26.19
CA SER A 165 -1.37 14.01 27.05
C SER A 165 0.15 13.88 27.12
N VAL A 166 0.84 15.01 27.05
CA VAL A 166 2.31 15.10 27.09
C VAL A 166 2.79 16.15 28.09
N THR A 167 3.96 15.95 28.66
CA THR A 167 4.69 16.98 29.40
C THR A 167 5.59 17.73 28.43
N VAL A 168 5.54 19.05 28.46
CA VAL A 168 6.29 19.91 27.55
C VAL A 168 7.10 20.95 28.30
N ARG A 169 8.24 21.34 27.73
CA ARG A 169 9.06 22.46 28.21
C ARG A 169 9.20 23.52 27.12
N PRO A 170 9.26 24.82 27.47
CA PRO A 170 9.53 25.87 26.50
C PRO A 170 10.93 25.72 25.90
N VAL A 171 11.12 26.11 24.64
CA VAL A 171 12.46 26.22 24.05
C VAL A 171 13.12 27.50 24.55
N GLU A 172 14.21 27.37 25.30
CA GLU A 172 15.10 28.51 25.59
C GLU A 172 16.00 28.72 24.35
N ARG A 173 15.99 29.94 23.81
CA ARG A 173 16.87 30.37 22.72
C ARG A 173 18.09 31.09 23.26
#